data_AF-A0A7Y6K7Z6-F1
#
_entry.id   AF-A0A7Y6K7Z6-F1
#
_cell.length_a   1.000
_cell.length_b   1.000
_cell.length_c   1.000
_cell.angle_alpha   90.00
_cell.angle_beta   90.00
_cell.angle_gamma   90.00
#
_symmetry.space_group_name_H-M   'P 1'
#
loop_
_entity.id
_entity.type
_entity.pdbx_description
1 polymer ?
#
loop_
_entity_poly.entity_id
_entity_poly.type
_entity_poly.pdbx_seq_one_letter_code
_entity_poly.pdbx_strand_id
1 'polypeptide(L)'
;MNSPRLHQYAVGRWESLWASHPYMSHRILIDLRARKVVAGEHRYYKAWHYMSMRDLKYMQQILDETFDDIFDEPAEYEFKVVAEPPLWALKAWPWPRLAALTDDEPD
;
A
#
# COMPACT_ATOMS: atom_id res chain seq x y z
N MET A 1 -14.16 26.19 -10.51
CA MET A 1 -13.36 26.00 -9.28
C MET A 1 -12.63 24.68 -9.42
N ASN A 2 -11.34 24.71 -9.77
CA ASN A 2 -10.50 23.52 -9.79
C ASN A 2 -10.05 23.24 -8.35
N SER A 3 -10.66 22.26 -7.69
CA SER A 3 -10.08 21.72 -6.46
C SER A 3 -8.67 21.23 -6.80
N PRO A 4 -7.62 21.64 -6.07
CA PRO A 4 -6.30 21.08 -6.32
C PRO A 4 -6.43 19.59 -6.10
N ARG A 5 -6.09 18.78 -7.11
CA ARG A 5 -5.94 17.35 -6.92
C ARG A 5 -4.77 17.19 -5.96
N LEU A 6 -5.05 17.27 -4.66
CA LEU A 6 -4.14 16.92 -3.59
C LEU A 6 -3.64 15.54 -3.97
N HIS A 7 -2.33 15.43 -4.16
CA HIS A 7 -1.74 14.15 -4.46
C HIS A 7 -2.05 13.23 -3.28
N GLN A 8 -2.95 12.27 -3.52
CA GLN A 8 -3.54 11.47 -2.45
C GLN A 8 -2.73 10.23 -2.15
N TYR A 9 -1.91 9.80 -3.11
CA TYR A 9 -1.23 8.53 -3.03
C TYR A 9 0.28 8.68 -3.15
N ALA A 10 0.99 7.76 -2.53
CA ALA A 10 2.41 7.57 -2.74
C ALA A 10 2.65 6.13 -3.19
N VAL A 11 3.43 5.97 -4.26
CA VAL A 11 3.83 4.67 -4.78
C VAL A 11 5.34 4.52 -4.65
N GLY A 12 5.76 3.44 -4.01
CA GLY A 12 7.17 3.17 -3.76
C GLY A 12 7.52 1.73 -4.03
N ARG A 13 8.83 1.48 -4.12
CA ARG A 13 9.40 0.15 -4.16
C ARG A 13 10.27 -0.04 -2.93
N TRP A 14 10.21 -1.24 -2.39
CA TRP A 14 11.10 -1.66 -1.30
C TRP A 14 11.78 -2.97 -1.64
N GLU A 15 12.99 -3.13 -1.14
CA GLU A 15 13.59 -4.45 -0.98
C GLU A 15 13.11 -5.05 0.35
N SER A 16 13.17 -6.38 0.46
CA SER A 16 12.39 -7.11 1.46
C SER A 16 12.62 -6.64 2.89
N LEU A 17 11.53 -6.25 3.53
CA LEU A 17 11.44 -5.98 4.97
C LEU A 17 11.29 -7.28 5.80
N TRP A 18 11.09 -8.42 5.13
CA TRP A 18 10.96 -9.73 5.77
C TRP A 18 12.30 -10.44 5.88
N ALA A 19 12.66 -10.85 7.10
CA ALA A 19 13.83 -11.69 7.37
C ALA A 19 13.78 -13.05 6.64
N SER A 20 12.59 -13.58 6.37
CA SER A 20 12.41 -14.85 5.68
C SER A 20 12.68 -14.78 4.17
N HIS A 21 12.70 -13.58 3.58
CA HIS A 21 12.84 -13.41 2.14
C HIS A 21 13.66 -12.17 1.74
N PRO A 22 14.92 -12.03 2.21
CA PRO A 22 15.70 -10.79 2.22
C PRO A 22 15.97 -10.11 0.86
N TYR A 23 15.60 -10.73 -0.27
CA TYR A 23 15.80 -10.20 -1.62
C TYR A 23 14.49 -9.98 -2.41
N MET A 24 13.34 -10.13 -1.74
CA MET A 24 12.06 -9.94 -2.41
C MET A 24 11.77 -8.46 -2.64
N SER A 25 11.53 -8.05 -3.88
CA SER A 25 11.08 -6.69 -4.15
C SER A 25 9.59 -6.56 -3.88
N HIS A 26 9.20 -5.47 -3.25
CA HIS A 26 7.82 -5.06 -3.04
C HIS A 26 7.55 -3.77 -3.80
N ARG A 27 6.31 -3.60 -4.25
CA ARG A 27 5.78 -2.30 -4.60
C ARG A 27 4.49 -2.09 -3.84
N ILE A 28 4.36 -0.96 -3.18
CA ILE A 28 3.18 -0.64 -2.39
C ILE A 28 2.60 0.71 -2.79
N LEU A 29 1.30 0.83 -2.60
CA LEU A 29 0.54 2.05 -2.76
C LEU A 29 0.02 2.46 -1.39
N ILE A 30 0.34 3.68 -0.99
CA ILE A 30 -0.09 4.30 0.25
C ILE A 30 -1.08 5.40 -0.08
N ASP A 31 -2.16 5.49 0.67
CA ASP A 31 -3.04 6.65 0.76
C ASP A 31 -2.51 7.56 1.86
N LEU A 32 -1.98 8.71 1.46
CA LEU A 32 -1.36 9.70 2.36
C LEU A 32 -2.41 10.36 3.26
N ARG A 33 -3.63 10.55 2.75
CA ARG A 33 -4.71 11.20 3.52
C ARG A 33 -5.25 10.27 4.60
N ALA A 34 -5.44 9.00 4.26
CA ALA A 34 -5.91 7.99 5.20
C ALA A 34 -4.79 7.40 6.06
N ARG A 35 -3.52 7.72 5.75
CA ARG A 35 -2.30 7.12 6.32
C ARG A 35 -2.36 5.59 6.27
N LYS A 36 -2.66 5.03 5.09
CA LYS A 36 -2.89 3.59 4.93
C LYS A 36 -2.21 2.96 3.72
N VAL A 37 -1.67 1.76 3.89
CA VAL A 37 -1.31 0.87 2.78
C VAL A 37 -2.59 0.34 2.13
N VAL A 38 -2.85 0.72 0.89
CA VAL A 38 -4.09 0.41 0.18
C VAL A 38 -3.94 -0.68 -0.88
N ALA A 39 -2.72 -0.93 -1.34
CA ALA A 39 -2.39 -2.05 -2.22
C ALA A 39 -0.90 -2.38 -2.16
N GLY A 40 -0.56 -3.60 -2.53
CA GLY A 40 0.82 -4.06 -2.55
C GLY A 40 0.97 -5.27 -3.45
N GLU A 41 2.15 -5.41 -4.02
CA GLU A 41 2.57 -6.61 -4.73
C GLU A 41 3.99 -6.97 -4.31
N HIS A 42 4.23 -8.27 -4.18
CA HIS A 42 5.55 -8.82 -4.05
C HIS A 42 6.04 -9.39 -5.39
N ARG A 43 7.35 -9.44 -5.58
CA ARG A 43 7.96 -9.99 -6.79
C ARG A 43 8.55 -11.37 -6.52
N TYR A 44 7.88 -12.42 -7.01
CA TYR A 44 8.36 -13.80 -7.00
C TYR A 44 8.65 -14.29 -8.42
N TYR A 45 9.71 -15.08 -8.62
CA TYR A 45 10.02 -15.70 -9.91
C TYR A 45 9.93 -14.76 -11.13
N LYS A 46 10.39 -13.50 -10.96
CA LYS A 46 10.33 -12.40 -11.97
C LYS A 46 8.92 -11.87 -12.28
N ALA A 47 7.86 -12.42 -11.68
CA ALA A 47 6.49 -11.94 -11.80
C ALA A 47 6.06 -11.16 -10.56
N TRP A 48 5.08 -10.27 -10.73
CA TRP A 48 4.45 -9.56 -9.64
C TRP A 48 3.17 -10.27 -9.23
N HIS A 49 2.97 -10.43 -7.92
CA HIS A 49 1.81 -11.08 -7.35
C HIS A 49 1.24 -10.19 -6.25
N TYR A 50 -0.09 -10.13 -6.17
CA TYR A 50 -0.79 -9.34 -5.18
C TYR A 50 -0.48 -9.81 -3.77
N MET A 51 -0.18 -8.85 -2.90
CA MET A 51 -0.12 -9.08 -1.46
C MET A 51 -1.51 -9.46 -0.96
N SER A 52 -1.58 -10.40 -0.03
CA SER A 52 -2.82 -10.71 0.68
C SER A 52 -3.20 -9.57 1.64
N MET A 53 -4.44 -9.57 2.14
CA MET A 53 -4.85 -8.61 3.19
C MET A 53 -3.99 -8.74 4.46
N ARG A 54 -3.48 -9.94 4.78
CA ARG A 54 -2.58 -10.16 5.91
C ARG A 54 -1.23 -9.50 5.66
N ASP A 55 -0.70 -9.62 4.45
CA ASP A 55 0.56 -8.98 4.06
C ASP A 55 0.43 -7.45 4.09
N LEU A 56 -0.70 -6.90 3.63
CA LEU A 56 -0.96 -5.46 3.71
C LEU A 56 -1.03 -4.96 5.16
N LYS A 57 -1.70 -5.70 6.06
CA LYS A 57 -1.75 -5.36 7.49
C LYS A 57 -0.36 -5.39 8.11
N TYR A 58 0.46 -6.35 7.72
CA TYR A 58 1.84 -6.44 8.19
C TYR A 58 2.70 -5.28 7.66
N MET A 59 2.57 -4.92 6.38
CA MET A 59 3.24 -3.75 5.81
C MET A 59 2.82 -2.47 6.51
N GLN A 60 1.52 -2.31 6.81
CA GLN A 60 1.01 -1.18 7.58
C GLN A 60 1.71 -1.11 8.95
N GLN A 61 1.78 -2.23 9.67
CA GLN A 61 2.44 -2.27 10.97
C GLN A 61 3.91 -1.84 10.89
N ILE A 62 4.67 -2.31 9.89
CA ILE A 62 6.06 -1.88 9.70
C ILE A 62 6.15 -0.36 9.46
N LEU A 63 5.25 0.18 8.63
CA LEU A 63 5.21 1.62 8.39
C LEU A 63 4.92 2.39 9.68
N ASP A 64 3.90 1.98 10.43
CA ASP A 64 3.50 2.66 11.65
C ASP A 64 4.58 2.57 12.75
N GLU A 65 5.34 1.49 12.81
CA GLU A 65 6.36 1.27 13.85
C GLU A 65 7.73 1.84 13.51
N THR A 66 8.11 1.88 12.23
CA THR A 66 9.50 2.16 11.81
C THR A 66 9.64 3.34 10.85
N PHE A 67 8.58 3.69 10.11
CA PHE A 67 8.63 4.65 9.01
C PHE A 67 7.38 5.54 9.01
N ASP A 68 6.92 5.98 10.19
CA ASP A 68 5.62 6.67 10.31
C ASP A 68 5.60 8.05 9.62
N ASP A 69 6.78 8.65 9.44
CA ASP A 69 7.03 9.87 8.70
C ASP A 69 6.85 9.71 7.19
N ILE A 70 6.85 8.48 6.64
CA ILE A 70 6.62 8.22 5.21
C ILE A 70 5.30 8.79 4.70
N PHE A 71 4.31 8.95 5.57
CA PHE A 71 3.00 9.47 5.22
C PHE A 71 3.01 11.00 5.06
N ASP A 72 3.97 11.68 5.68
CA ASP A 72 4.15 13.12 5.59
C ASP A 72 5.22 13.48 4.55
N GLU A 73 6.30 12.70 4.49
CA GLU A 73 7.48 12.92 3.65
C GLU A 73 7.85 11.69 2.80
N PRO A 74 6.95 11.19 1.92
CA PRO A 74 7.18 9.97 1.14
C PRO A 74 8.41 10.05 0.22
N ALA A 75 8.82 11.25 -0.19
CA ALA A 75 9.95 11.44 -1.08
C ALA A 75 11.30 11.04 -0.45
N GLU A 76 11.45 11.14 0.88
CA GLU A 76 12.67 10.71 1.59
C GLU A 76 12.88 9.19 1.50
N TYR A 77 11.80 8.46 1.28
CA TYR A 77 11.76 7.00 1.14
C TYR A 77 11.76 6.54 -0.32
N GLU A 78 12.06 7.44 -1.27
CA GLU A 78 11.99 7.19 -2.72
C GLU A 78 10.55 6.86 -3.22
N PHE A 79 9.52 7.22 -2.46
CA PHE A 79 8.14 7.09 -2.93
C PHE A 79 7.77 8.26 -3.82
N LYS A 80 7.15 7.93 -4.96
CA LYS A 80 6.61 8.92 -5.87
C LYS A 80 5.18 9.24 -5.50
N VAL A 81 4.94 10.52 -5.22
CA VAL A 81 3.61 11.07 -4.98
C VAL A 81 2.82 11.12 -6.30
N VAL A 82 1.62 10.56 -6.32
CA VAL A 82 0.76 10.43 -7.51
C VAL A 82 -0.68 10.83 -7.20
N ALA A 83 -1.35 11.42 -8.20
CA ALA A 83 -2.74 11.84 -8.07
C ALA A 83 -3.74 10.66 -8.15
N GLU A 84 -3.38 9.59 -8.86
CA GLU A 84 -4.25 8.44 -9.10
C GLU A 84 -3.48 7.12 -8.88
N PRO A 85 -4.14 6.08 -8.34
CA PRO A 85 -3.53 4.76 -8.17
C PRO A 85 -3.01 4.18 -9.50
N PRO A 86 -1.84 3.54 -9.53
CA PRO A 86 -1.36 2.86 -10.71
C PRO A 86 -2.25 1.65 -11.07
N LEU A 87 -2.32 1.32 -12.36
CA LEU A 87 -3.19 0.25 -12.88
C LEU A 87 -3.01 -1.11 -12.19
N TRP A 88 -1.81 -1.45 -11.75
CA TRP A 88 -1.56 -2.71 -11.04
C TRP A 88 -2.27 -2.75 -9.69
N ALA A 89 -2.30 -1.63 -8.96
CA ALA A 89 -2.95 -1.53 -7.65
C ALA A 89 -4.49 -1.62 -7.77
N LEU A 90 -5.04 -1.15 -8.89
CA LEU A 90 -6.48 -1.26 -9.19
C LEU A 90 -6.91 -2.68 -9.54
N LYS A 91 -6.00 -3.50 -10.05
CA LYS A 91 -6.26 -4.90 -10.43
C LYS A 91 -6.13 -5.89 -9.27
N ALA A 92 -5.59 -5.44 -8.13
CA ALA A 92 -5.29 -6.28 -6.99
C ALA A 92 -6.52 -6.88 -6.29
N TRP A 93 -7.67 -6.21 -6.38
CA TRP A 93 -8.93 -6.69 -5.82
C TRP A 93 -10.11 -6.25 -6.68
N PRO A 94 -11.21 -7.04 -6.76
CA PRO A 94 -12.44 -6.58 -7.37
C PRO A 94 -12.99 -5.38 -6.58
N TRP A 95 -13.11 -4.24 -7.27
CA TRP A 95 -13.76 -3.03 -6.79
C TRP A 95 -15.30 -3.20 -6.91
N PRO A 96 -16.16 -2.71 -5.97
CA PRO A 96 -15.94 -1.63 -5.02
C PRO A 96 -15.68 -2.06 -3.56
N ARG A 97 -14.91 -1.23 -2.86
CA ARG A 97 -14.71 -1.28 -1.40
C ARG A 97 -15.98 -0.80 -0.68
N LEU A 98 -17.02 -1.63 -0.65
CA LEU A 98 -18.21 -1.32 0.13
C LEU A 98 -17.88 -1.43 1.62
N ALA A 99 -18.19 -0.35 2.34
CA ALA A 99 -18.34 -0.37 3.79
C ALA A 99 -19.44 -1.38 4.15
N ALA A 100 -19.05 -2.61 4.45
CA ALA A 100 -19.89 -3.63 5.05
C ALA A 100 -19.03 -4.48 6.00
N LEU A 101 -18.38 -3.81 6.94
CA LEU A 101 -18.34 -4.33 8.30
C LEU A 101 -19.65 -3.85 8.95
N THR A 102 -20.77 -4.38 8.48
CA THR A 102 -21.89 -4.57 9.39
C THR A 102 -21.44 -5.67 10.33
N ASP A 103 -21.32 -5.29 11.59
CA ASP A 103 -21.50 -6.15 12.76
C ASP A 103 -22.24 -7.45 12.40
N ASP A 104 -21.56 -8.58 12.56
CA ASP A 104 -22.19 -9.86 12.85
C ASP A 104 -21.07 -10.79 13.31
N GLU A 105 -20.83 -10.79 14.63
CA GLU A 105 -20.40 -11.98 15.34
C GLU A 105 -21.41 -13.11 15.06
N PRO A 106 -20.95 -14.33 14.74
CA PRO A 106 -21.74 -15.52 14.99
C PRO A 106 -21.10 -16.37 16.09
N ASP A 107 -21.82 -16.42 17.22
CA ASP A 107 -21.87 -17.40 18.34
C ASP A 107 -20.59 -18.04 18.88
#